data_AF-A0A3C1VJF0-F1
#
_entry.id   AF-A0A3C1VJF0-F1
#
_cell.length_a   1.000
_cell.length_b   1.000
_cell.length_c   1.000
_cell.angle_alpha   90.00
_cell.angle_beta   90.00
_cell.angle_gamma   90.00
#
_symmetry.space_group_name_H-M   'P 1'
#
loop_
_entity.id
_entity.type
_entity.pdbx_description
1 polymer ?
#
loop_
_entity_poly.entity_id
_entity_poly.type
_entity_poly.pdbx_seq_one_letter_code
_entity_poly.pdbx_strand_id
1 'polypeptide(L)'
;MKPLLMLAVVYTMVFLQANTKAQEATITIHADQLLHTNSLYLTGACIEDVNHEIYGGLYSQMIFGESFQEPASSATSLLGFTAVSYTHLTLPTIYSV
;
A
#
# COMPACT_ATOMS: atom_id res chain seq x y z
N MET A 1 -37.29 -8.78 37.88
CA MET A 1 -36.67 -10.01 37.32
C MET A 1 -35.62 -9.73 36.23
N LYS A 2 -35.87 -8.82 35.27
CA LYS A 2 -34.92 -8.48 34.18
C LYS A 2 -33.53 -7.95 34.61
N PRO A 3 -33.39 -7.02 35.58
CA PRO A 3 -32.06 -6.46 35.93
C PRO A 3 -31.21 -7.46 36.71
N LEU A 4 -31.84 -8.35 37.49
CA LEU A 4 -31.15 -9.39 38.25
C LEU A 4 -30.58 -10.48 37.33
N LEU A 5 -31.35 -10.87 36.30
CA LEU A 5 -30.89 -11.78 35.24
C LEU A 5 -29.70 -11.17 34.47
N MET A 6 -29.77 -9.88 34.15
CA MET A 6 -28.70 -9.18 33.44
C MET A 6 -27.40 -9.12 34.27
N LEU A 7 -27.51 -8.85 35.57
CA LEU A 7 -26.36 -8.84 36.47
C LEU A 7 -25.71 -10.24 36.58
N ALA A 8 -26.52 -11.29 36.66
CA ALA A 8 -26.03 -12.66 36.68
C ALA A 8 -25.27 -13.05 35.40
N VAL A 9 -25.76 -12.63 34.23
CA VAL A 9 -25.10 -12.86 32.93
C VAL A 9 -23.78 -12.10 32.83
N VAL A 10 -23.74 -10.84 33.26
CA VAL A 10 -22.49 -10.06 33.27
C VAL A 10 -21.47 -10.68 34.23
N TYR A 11 -21.92 -11.10 35.41
CA TYR A 11 -21.07 -11.74 36.40
C TYR A 11 -20.48 -13.06 35.87
N THR A 12 -21.29 -13.91 35.22
CA THR A 12 -20.78 -15.15 34.63
C THR A 12 -19.82 -14.88 33.47
N MET A 13 -20.10 -13.90 32.61
CA MET A 13 -19.16 -13.53 31.54
C MET A 13 -17.80 -13.07 32.09
N VAL A 14 -17.79 -12.20 33.11
CA VAL A 14 -16.55 -11.71 33.74
C VAL A 14 -15.80 -12.86 34.45
N PHE A 15 -16.52 -13.75 35.11
CA PHE A 15 -15.93 -14.91 35.80
C PHE A 15 -15.30 -15.93 34.82
N LEU A 16 -15.92 -16.15 33.66
CA LEU A 16 -15.38 -17.04 32.63
C LEU A 16 -14.09 -16.49 31.98
N GLN A 17 -13.99 -15.16 31.82
CA GLN A 17 -12.81 -14.50 31.24
C GLN A 17 -11.63 -14.44 32.22
N ALA A 18 -11.86 -14.51 33.54
CA ALA A 18 -10.81 -14.46 34.56
C ALA A 18 -9.94 -15.73 34.64
N ASN A 19 -10.37 -16.82 33.99
CA ASN A 19 -9.72 -18.13 34.07
C ASN A 19 -8.94 -18.53 32.81
N THR A 20 -8.87 -17.66 31.80
CA THR A 20 -8.01 -17.88 30.63
C THR A 20 -6.55 -17.60 31.00
N LYS A 21 -5.82 -18.65 31.35
CA LYS A 21 -4.36 -18.60 31.49
C LYS A 21 -3.76 -18.74 30.09
N ALA A 22 -2.81 -17.89 29.74
CA ALA A 22 -1.97 -18.12 28.57
C ALA A 22 -1.24 -19.46 28.76
N GLN A 23 -1.21 -20.30 27.72
CA GLN A 23 -0.43 -21.52 27.75
C GLN A 23 1.05 -21.18 27.74
N GLU A 24 1.83 -21.86 28.58
CA GLU A 24 3.29 -21.73 28.58
C GLU A 24 3.84 -22.36 27.29
N ALA A 25 4.53 -21.55 26.49
CA ALA A 25 5.19 -22.00 25.27
C ALA A 25 6.69 -22.21 25.54
N THR A 26 7.17 -23.43 25.32
CA THR A 26 8.60 -23.76 25.41
C THR A 26 9.21 -23.78 24.02
N ILE A 27 10.26 -22.99 23.80
CA ILE A 27 11.04 -22.98 22.56
C ILE A 27 12.43 -23.56 22.86
N THR A 28 12.78 -24.67 22.21
CA THR A 28 14.11 -25.28 22.29
C THR A 28 14.91 -24.92 21.04
N ILE A 29 16.14 -24.41 21.22
CA ILE A 29 17.03 -24.02 20.13
C ILE A 29 18.21 -24.99 20.06
N HIS A 30 18.40 -25.64 18.91
CA HIS A 30 19.51 -26.56 18.65
C HIS A 30 20.58 -25.85 17.80
N ALA A 31 21.46 -25.09 18.45
CA ALA A 31 22.48 -24.29 17.75
C ALA A 31 23.62 -25.13 17.14
N ASP A 32 23.77 -26.37 17.57
CA ASP A 32 24.74 -27.36 17.08
C ASP A 32 24.23 -28.16 15.87
N GLN A 33 22.96 -27.98 15.50
CA GLN A 33 22.33 -28.69 14.39
C GLN A 33 21.99 -27.74 13.23
N LEU A 34 22.90 -27.63 12.25
CA LEU A 34 22.62 -26.91 11.02
C LEU A 34 21.70 -27.72 10.10
N LEU A 35 20.47 -27.24 9.85
CA LEU A 35 19.49 -27.90 8.98
C LEU A 35 19.64 -27.49 7.51
N HIS A 36 19.71 -26.19 7.26
CA HIS A 36 19.86 -25.60 5.92
C HIS A 36 20.25 -24.12 6.04
N THR A 37 20.61 -23.51 4.92
CA THR A 37 20.83 -22.07 4.83
C THR A 37 19.58 -21.40 4.26
N ASN A 38 19.12 -20.33 4.88
CA ASN A 38 18.05 -19.51 4.32
C ASN A 38 18.55 -18.83 3.04
N SER A 39 17.82 -19.03 1.94
CA SER A 39 18.13 -18.35 0.68
C SER A 39 18.01 -16.83 0.84
N LEU A 40 18.92 -16.07 0.22
CA LEU A 40 18.77 -14.62 0.10
C LEU A 40 17.51 -14.23 -0.67
N TYR A 41 16.95 -15.15 -1.47
CA TYR A 41 15.70 -14.96 -2.21
C TYR A 41 14.44 -15.34 -1.42
N LEU A 42 14.56 -15.70 -0.13
CA LEU A 42 13.41 -16.02 0.71
C LEU A 42 12.48 -14.81 0.89
N THR A 43 13.03 -13.60 0.80
CA THR A 43 12.28 -12.34 0.88
C THR A 43 12.58 -11.51 -0.35
N GLY A 44 11.54 -11.06 -1.03
CA GLY A 44 11.63 -10.22 -2.23
C GLY A 44 10.38 -9.37 -2.38
N ALA A 45 10.38 -8.51 -3.39
CA ALA A 45 9.22 -7.73 -3.80
C ALA A 45 8.80 -8.13 -5.21
N CYS A 46 7.51 -8.12 -5.47
CA CYS A 46 6.98 -8.22 -6.83
C CYS A 46 6.95 -6.82 -7.46
N ILE A 47 7.13 -6.76 -8.77
CA ILE A 47 6.96 -5.53 -9.53
C ILE A 47 6.12 -5.83 -10.76
N GLU A 48 5.02 -5.10 -10.91
CA GLU A 48 4.13 -5.21 -12.05
C GLU A 48 3.59 -3.82 -12.41
N ASP A 49 3.21 -3.64 -13.67
CA ASP A 49 2.63 -2.38 -14.11
C ASP A 49 1.12 -2.35 -13.81
N VAL A 50 0.80 -2.19 -12.53
CA VAL A 50 -0.56 -2.02 -12.02
C VAL A 50 -0.60 -0.80 -11.11
N ASN A 51 -1.80 -0.26 -10.87
CA ASN A 51 -2.05 0.76 -9.83
C ASN A 51 -1.12 1.99 -9.84
N HIS A 52 -0.43 2.29 -10.94
CA HIS A 52 0.63 3.30 -11.03
C HIS A 52 1.90 3.00 -10.22
N GLU A 53 2.21 1.71 -9.99
CA GLU A 53 3.44 1.25 -9.32
C GLU A 53 4.69 1.48 -10.19
N ILE A 54 4.56 1.29 -11.51
CA ILE A 54 5.60 1.64 -12.50
C ILE A 54 5.41 3.07 -12.98
N TYR A 55 4.42 3.32 -13.85
CA TYR A 55 4.16 4.63 -14.43
C TYR A 55 3.35 5.50 -13.46
N GLY A 56 3.97 6.53 -12.91
CA GLY A 56 3.43 7.33 -11.79
C GLY A 56 3.97 6.91 -10.42
N GLY A 57 4.86 5.91 -10.39
CA GLY A 57 5.53 5.40 -9.20
C GLY A 57 7.04 5.32 -9.41
N LEU A 58 7.57 4.12 -9.64
CA LEU A 58 9.00 3.87 -9.78
C LEU A 58 9.62 4.61 -10.98
N TYR A 59 8.92 4.64 -12.11
CA TYR A 59 9.36 5.44 -13.25
C TYR A 59 9.03 6.90 -13.00
N SER A 60 10.07 7.72 -12.83
CA SER A 60 9.97 9.11 -12.39
C SER A 60 9.43 10.09 -13.46
N GLN A 61 8.89 9.58 -14.55
CA GLN A 61 8.26 10.40 -15.57
C GLN A 61 7.02 11.09 -15.01
N MET A 62 6.97 12.41 -15.20
CA MET A 62 5.90 13.24 -14.64
C MET A 62 4.72 13.46 -15.60
N ILE A 63 4.91 13.24 -16.91
CA ILE A 63 3.86 13.46 -17.92
C ILE A 63 3.25 12.12 -18.31
N PHE A 64 1.95 11.98 -18.03
CA PHE A 64 1.14 10.83 -18.48
C PHE A 64 0.99 10.84 -20.00
N GLY A 65 1.25 9.70 -20.65
CA GLY A 65 1.05 9.53 -22.09
C GLY A 65 2.00 10.36 -22.97
N GLU A 66 3.21 10.68 -22.49
CA GLU A 66 4.17 11.55 -23.20
C GLU A 66 4.47 11.13 -24.65
N SER A 67 4.39 9.83 -24.94
CA SER A 67 4.69 9.25 -26.24
C SER A 67 3.43 8.87 -27.03
N PHE A 68 2.23 9.25 -26.58
CA PHE A 68 0.95 8.90 -27.20
C PHE A 68 0.75 7.38 -27.39
N GLN A 69 1.39 6.58 -26.55
CA GLN A 69 1.29 5.12 -26.57
C GLN A 69 -0.05 4.62 -26.00
N GLU A 70 -0.63 5.41 -25.08
CA GLU A 70 -1.97 5.15 -24.56
C GLU A 70 -3.06 5.63 -25.53
N PRO A 71 -4.20 4.93 -25.64
CA PRO A 71 -5.34 5.41 -26.40
C PRO A 71 -5.75 6.81 -25.95
N ALA A 72 -6.03 7.69 -26.91
CA ALA A 72 -6.48 9.04 -26.61
C ALA A 72 -7.72 8.99 -25.72
N SER A 73 -7.66 9.65 -24.56
CA SER A 73 -8.80 9.73 -23.66
C SER A 73 -9.93 10.50 -24.33
N SER A 74 -11.18 10.04 -24.17
CA SER A 74 -12.38 10.74 -24.66
C SER A 74 -12.67 12.07 -23.94
N ALA A 75 -11.88 12.44 -22.94
CA ALA A 75 -12.06 13.65 -22.17
C ALA A 75 -11.55 14.87 -22.94
N THR A 76 -12.42 15.87 -23.14
CA THR A 76 -12.12 17.13 -23.84
C THR A 76 -11.12 18.02 -23.09
N SER A 77 -10.89 17.76 -21.79
CA SER A 77 -9.95 18.50 -20.94
C SER A 77 -9.23 17.56 -19.97
N LEU A 78 -7.90 17.60 -19.96
CA LEU A 78 -7.09 16.90 -18.96
C LEU A 78 -7.18 17.64 -17.62
N LEU A 79 -7.48 16.91 -16.54
CA LEU A 79 -7.56 17.49 -15.19
C LEU A 79 -6.20 18.07 -14.78
N GLY A 80 -6.17 19.33 -14.35
CA GLY A 80 -4.94 20.02 -13.97
C GLY A 80 -4.18 20.66 -15.14
N PHE A 81 -4.63 20.48 -16.38
CA PHE A 81 -4.06 21.14 -17.55
C PHE A 81 -4.97 22.28 -18.00
N THR A 82 -4.36 23.44 -18.28
CA THR A 82 -5.03 24.58 -18.90
C THR A 82 -4.57 24.67 -20.34
N ALA A 83 -5.51 24.65 -21.30
CA ALA A 83 -5.18 24.90 -22.69
C ALA A 83 -4.73 26.37 -22.84
N VAL A 84 -3.47 26.58 -23.21
CA VAL A 84 -2.93 27.91 -23.49
C VAL A 84 -2.80 28.06 -25.00
N SER A 85 -3.52 29.03 -25.58
CA SER A 85 -3.33 29.44 -26.96
C SER A 85 -2.47 30.70 -27.00
N TYR A 86 -1.43 30.67 -27.83
CA TYR A 86 -0.61 31.85 -28.11
C TYR A 86 -0.96 32.37 -29.50
N THR A 87 -1.48 33.59 -29.59
CA THR A 87 -1.60 34.32 -30.86
C THR A 87 -0.28 35.02 -31.13
N HIS A 88 0.52 34.44 -32.03
CA HIS A 88 1.68 35.02 -32.71
C HIS A 88 2.87 35.47 -31.83
N LEU A 89 3.91 34.63 -31.85
CA LEU A 89 5.30 34.81 -31.40
C LEU A 89 5.76 36.25 -31.07
N THR A 90 5.96 36.52 -29.78
CA THR A 90 7.22 37.13 -29.33
C THR A 90 7.78 36.23 -28.22
N LEU A 91 8.81 35.45 -28.55
CA LEU A 91 9.44 34.51 -27.61
C LEU A 91 10.08 35.30 -26.46
N PRO A 92 9.73 35.09 -25.17
CA PRO A 92 10.68 35.35 -24.11
C PRO A 92 11.68 34.19 -24.12
N THR A 93 12.97 34.50 -24.17
CA THR A 93 14.05 33.53 -23.97
C THR A 93 13.85 32.83 -22.64
N ILE A 94 13.38 31.58 -22.66
CA ILE A 94 13.37 30.72 -21.48
C ILE A 94 14.67 29.92 -21.52
N TYR A 95 15.54 30.21 -20.55
CA TYR A 95 16.78 29.48 -20.32
C TYR A 95 16.46 28.01 -20.02
N SER A 96 17.08 27.12 -20.77
CA SER A 96 17.17 25.70 -20.46
C SER A 96 17.98 25.51 -19.17
N VAL A 97 17.48 24.67 -18.27
CA VAL A 97 18.27 24.08 -17.18
C VAL A 97 18.84 22.76 -17.67
#